data_AF-A0A1A8IA06-F1
#
_entry.id   AF-A0A1A8IA06-F1
#
_cell.length_a   1.000
_cell.length_b   1.000
_cell.length_c   1.000
_cell.angle_alpha   90.00
_cell.angle_beta   90.00
_cell.angle_gamma   90.00
#
_symmetry.space_group_name_H-M   'P 1'
#
loop_
_entity.id
_entity.type
_entity.pdbx_description
1 polymer ?
#
loop_
_entity_poly.entity_id
_entity_poly.type
_entity_poly.pdbx_seq_one_letter_code
_entity_poly.pdbx_strand_id
1 'polypeptide(L)'
;ENKHILALQFSWKNGIKPKGSIFIGVSPEFEFALYTLWFLSSPNERVKVQFSLYDVEIVCHHYNQKHIGTTFPVLLRYQHPQKHK
;
A
#
# COMPACT_ATOMS: atom_id res chain seq x y z
N GLU A 1 8.31 -18.04 -2.46
CA GLU A 1 8.50 -16.75 -1.78
C GLU A 1 7.23 -16.38 -1.04
N ASN A 2 7.36 -15.84 0.17
CA ASN A 2 6.22 -15.40 0.96
C ASN A 2 5.72 -14.06 0.42
N LYS A 3 4.42 -13.98 0.11
CA LYS A 3 3.78 -12.74 -0.34
C LYS A 3 3.44 -11.89 0.87
N HIS A 4 3.97 -10.68 0.91
CA HIS A 4 3.78 -9.70 1.97
C HIS A 4 2.75 -8.61 1.61
N ILE A 5 2.13 -8.71 0.43
CA ILE A 5 1.02 -7.85 0.00
C ILE A 5 -0.06 -8.72 -0.61
N LEU A 6 -1.30 -8.58 -0.14
CA LEU A 6 -2.47 -9.28 -0.68
C LEU A 6 -3.59 -8.30 -0.99
N ALA A 7 -4.37 -8.60 -2.03
CA ALA A 7 -5.65 -7.94 -2.30
C ALA A 7 -6.78 -8.86 -1.82
N LEU A 8 -7.49 -8.46 -0.77
CA LEU A 8 -8.50 -9.28 -0.09
C LEU A 8 -9.85 -8.56 0.01
N GLN A 9 -10.91 -9.34 0.22
CA GLN A 9 -12.26 -8.88 0.47
C GLN A 9 -12.79 -9.59 1.70
N PHE A 10 -13.47 -8.86 2.58
CA PHE A 10 -14.01 -9.41 3.83
C PHE A 10 -15.33 -8.74 4.21
N SER A 11 -16.11 -9.44 5.03
CA SER A 11 -17.31 -8.88 5.64
C SER A 11 -16.95 -8.15 6.93
N TRP A 12 -17.55 -6.98 7.14
CA TRP A 12 -17.43 -6.21 8.37
C TRP A 12 -18.83 -5.90 8.90
N LYS A 13 -19.15 -6.46 10.08
CA LYS A 13 -20.53 -6.50 10.60
C LYS A 13 -21.46 -7.12 9.55
N ASN A 14 -22.57 -6.46 9.22
CA ASN A 14 -23.58 -6.95 8.27
C ASN A 14 -23.34 -6.48 6.83
N GLY A 15 -22.13 -6.02 6.49
CA GLY A 15 -21.82 -5.52 5.15
C GLY A 15 -20.54 -6.13 4.56
N ILE A 16 -20.50 -6.31 3.24
CA ILE A 16 -19.31 -6.74 2.50
C ILE A 16 -18.49 -5.50 2.16
N LYS A 17 -17.22 -5.45 2.60
CA LYS A 17 -16.31 -4.37 2.23
C LYS A 17 -15.82 -4.55 0.79
N PRO A 18 -15.55 -3.47 0.04
CA PRO A 18 -14.88 -3.57 -1.25
C PRO A 18 -13.50 -4.25 -1.11
N LYS A 19 -13.04 -4.88 -2.19
CA LYS A 19 -11.70 -5.48 -2.24
C LYS A 19 -10.64 -4.39 -2.05
N GLY A 20 -9.74 -4.59 -1.09
CA GLY A 20 -8.64 -3.68 -0.78
C GLY A 20 -7.32 -4.43 -0.71
N SER A 21 -6.19 -3.72 -0.79
CA SER A 21 -4.87 -4.33 -0.60
C SER A 21 -4.30 -4.00 0.78
N ILE A 22 -3.57 -4.94 1.36
CA ILE A 22 -2.93 -4.79 2.67
C ILE A 22 -1.52 -5.36 2.65
N PHE A 23 -0.67 -4.82 3.52
CA PHE A 23 0.57 -5.48 3.90
C PHE A 23 0.31 -6.60 4.92
N ILE A 24 1.09 -7.68 4.86
CA ILE A 24 0.97 -8.83 5.76
C ILE A 24 2.35 -9.27 6.24
N GLY A 25 2.49 -9.42 7.56
CA GLY A 25 3.72 -9.85 8.20
C GLY A 25 4.84 -8.81 8.18
N VAL A 26 4.52 -7.55 7.83
CA VAL A 26 5.42 -6.41 7.98
C VAL A 26 5.34 -5.87 9.41
N SER A 27 6.36 -5.11 9.83
CA SER A 27 6.32 -4.44 11.13
C SER A 27 5.46 -3.16 11.05
N PRO A 28 4.85 -2.72 12.16
CA PRO A 28 4.11 -1.45 12.20
C PRO A 28 4.98 -0.25 11.79
N GLU A 29 6.26 -0.25 12.15
CA GLU A 29 7.20 0.81 11.82
C GLU A 29 7.47 0.92 10.32
N PHE A 30 7.45 -0.22 9.60
CA PHE A 30 7.60 -0.23 8.14
C PHE A 30 6.47 0.54 7.46
N GLU A 31 5.22 0.23 7.79
CA GLU A 31 4.07 0.95 7.23
C GLU A 31 4.08 2.42 7.64
N PHE A 32 4.36 2.70 8.92
CA PHE A 32 4.41 4.07 9.43
C PHE A 32 5.48 4.90 8.73
N ALA A 33 6.68 4.36 8.52
CA ALA A 33 7.76 5.03 7.82
C ALA A 33 7.42 5.30 6.35
N LEU A 34 6.88 4.29 5.65
CA LEU A 34 6.49 4.42 4.24
C LEU A 34 5.41 5.51 4.06
N TYR A 35 4.36 5.47 4.87
CA TYR A 35 3.26 6.42 4.79
C TYR A 35 3.68 7.83 5.19
N THR A 36 4.53 7.97 6.21
CA THR A 36 5.07 9.28 6.62
C THR A 36 5.94 9.89 5.53
N LEU A 37 6.84 9.10 4.93
CA LEU A 37 7.70 9.55 3.85
C LEU A 37 6.87 10.05 2.66
N TRP A 38 5.82 9.33 2.29
CA TRP A 38 4.91 9.73 1.21
C TRP A 38 4.05 10.94 1.51
N PHE A 39 3.51 11.03 2.71
CA PHE A 39 2.78 12.21 3.14
C PHE A 39 3.64 13.48 3.02
N LEU A 40 4.92 13.41 3.38
CA LEU A 40 5.85 14.55 3.34
C LEU A 40 6.43 14.83 1.95
N SER A 41 6.63 13.81 1.13
CA SER A 41 7.41 13.93 -0.12
C SER A 41 6.56 14.10 -1.37
N SER A 42 5.27 13.73 -1.35
CA SER A 42 4.42 13.73 -2.55
C SER A 42 3.40 14.87 -2.52
N PRO A 43 3.37 15.77 -3.53
CA PRO A 43 2.25 16.70 -3.69
C PRO A 43 0.98 16.00 -4.21
N ASN A 44 1.10 14.78 -4.72
CA ASN A 44 0.00 14.00 -5.28
C ASN A 44 -0.48 12.95 -4.26
N GLU A 45 -1.78 12.70 -4.22
CA GLU A 45 -2.37 11.68 -3.34
C GLU A 45 -1.98 10.25 -3.74
N ARG A 46 -1.51 10.03 -4.97
CA ARG A 46 -1.22 8.70 -5.51
C ARG A 46 0.16 8.65 -6.13
N VAL A 47 0.87 7.59 -5.84
CA VAL A 47 2.22 7.40 -6.36
C VAL A 47 2.52 5.91 -6.53
N LYS A 48 3.11 5.57 -7.68
CA LYS A 48 3.50 4.21 -8.01
C LYS A 48 4.92 3.97 -7.51
N VAL A 49 5.07 2.90 -6.75
CA VAL A 49 6.33 2.39 -6.24
C VAL A 49 6.52 0.96 -6.68
N GLN A 50 7.76 0.63 -7.01
CA GLN A 50 8.17 -0.73 -7.29
C GLN A 50 9.18 -1.12 -6.22
N PHE A 51 8.92 -2.22 -5.53
CA PHE A 51 9.88 -2.79 -4.59
C PHE A 51 9.68 -4.30 -4.49
N SER A 52 10.81 -5.02 -4.35
CA SER A 52 10.82 -6.47 -4.34
C SER A 52 10.07 -7.04 -5.56
N LEU A 53 9.05 -7.86 -5.35
CA LEU A 53 8.22 -8.46 -6.39
C LEU A 53 6.86 -7.75 -6.57
N TYR A 54 6.72 -6.48 -6.18
CA TYR A 54 5.43 -5.79 -6.22
C TYR A 54 5.50 -4.48 -7.01
N ASP A 55 4.56 -4.31 -7.94
CA ASP A 55 4.14 -2.99 -8.41
C ASP A 55 2.97 -2.54 -7.53
N VAL A 56 3.16 -1.46 -6.77
CA VAL A 56 2.19 -0.96 -5.80
C VAL A 56 1.93 0.51 -6.05
N GLU A 57 0.67 0.92 -5.96
CA GLU A 57 0.32 2.33 -5.82
C GLU A 57 0.05 2.60 -4.35
N ILE A 58 0.73 3.58 -3.76
CA ILE A 58 0.38 4.07 -2.43
C ILE A 58 -0.57 5.24 -2.61
N VAL A 59 -1.74 5.12 -1.98
CA VAL A 59 -2.72 6.20 -1.89
C VAL A 59 -2.56 6.83 -0.52
N CYS A 60 -2.33 8.13 -0.47
CA CYS A 60 -2.21 8.93 0.74
C CYS A 60 -3.13 10.14 0.60
N HIS A 61 -4.23 10.15 1.34
CA HIS A 61 -5.10 11.33 1.40
C HIS A 61 -4.53 12.38 2.36
N HIS A 62 -4.74 13.66 2.05
CA HIS A 62 -4.29 14.76 2.90
C HIS A 62 -5.49 15.49 3.48
N TYR A 63 -5.46 15.76 4.79
CA TYR A 63 -6.46 16.61 5.44
C TYR A 63 -5.86 17.98 5.75
N ASN A 64 -6.43 19.01 5.12
CA ASN A 64 -5.97 20.41 5.20
C ASN A 64 -4.45 20.57 4.90
N GLN A 65 -3.88 19.68 4.08
CA GLN A 65 -2.45 19.61 3.72
C GLN A 65 -1.46 19.42 4.89
N LYS A 66 -1.94 19.44 6.14
CA LYS A 66 -1.10 19.38 7.35
C LYS A 66 -1.22 18.06 8.10
N HIS A 67 -2.25 17.28 7.83
CA HIS A 67 -2.49 16.02 8.50
C HIS A 67 -2.62 14.90 7.49
N ILE A 68 -2.04 13.75 7.84
CA ILE A 68 -2.20 12.52 7.08
C ILE A 68 -3.65 12.04 7.24
N GLY A 69 -4.29 11.74 6.12
CA GLY A 69 -5.61 11.12 6.04
C GLY A 69 -5.48 9.60 5.95
N THR A 70 -6.49 8.96 5.36
CA THR A 70 -6.43 7.53 5.09
C THR A 70 -5.34 7.22 4.07
N THR A 71 -4.44 6.30 4.42
CA THR A 71 -3.32 5.88 3.56
C THR A 71 -3.28 4.37 3.49
N PHE A 72 -3.13 3.83 2.28
CA PHE A 72 -3.16 2.39 2.03
C PHE A 72 -2.46 2.01 0.72
N PRO A 73 -1.96 0.77 0.61
CA PRO A 73 -1.42 0.26 -0.64
C PRO A 73 -2.54 -0.20 -1.58
N VAL A 74 -2.27 -0.16 -2.87
CA VAL A 74 -3.04 -0.79 -3.93
C VAL A 74 -2.07 -1.66 -4.72
N LEU A 75 -2.21 -2.98 -4.59
CA LEU A 75 -1.42 -3.92 -5.35
C LEU A 75 -1.85 -3.85 -6.83
N LEU A 76 -0.96 -3.40 -7.70
CA LEU A 76 -1.20 -3.34 -9.15
C LEU A 76 -0.93 -4.69 -9.79
N ARG A 77 0.22 -5.30 -9.49
CA ARG A 77 0.58 -6.67 -9.90
C ARG A 77 1.76 -7.20 -9.10
N TYR A 78 1.86 -8.53 -9.05
CA TYR A 78 3.10 -9.20 -8.68
C TYR A 78 4.03 -9.18 -9.89
N GLN A 79 5.28 -8.73 -9.69
CA GLN A 79 6.32 -8.83 -10.68
C GLN A 79 6.77 -10.30 -10.80
N HIS A 80 7.04 -10.74 -12.02
CA HIS A 80 7.78 -11.98 -12.21
C HIS A 80 9.22 -11.75 -11.78
N PRO A 81 9.84 -12.66 -11.02
CA PRO A 81 11.26 -12.55 -10.73
C PRO A 81 12.01 -12.47 -12.05
N GLN A 82 12.74 -11.38 -12.25
CA GLN A 82 13.71 -11.28 -13.34
C GLN A 82 14.72 -12.40 -13.07
N LYS A 83 14.77 -13.41 -13.95
CA LYS A 83 15.90 -14.34 -13.96
C LYS A 83 17.12 -13.51 -14.31
N HIS A 84 17.86 -13.05 -13.30
CA HIS A 84 19.22 -12.59 -13.51
C HIS A 84 19.98 -13.77 -14.13
N LYS A 85 20.35 -13.61 -15.40
CA LYS A 85 21.30 -14.48 -16.10
C LYS A 85 22.67 -14.34 -15.48
#